data_AF-A0A1W1ZXX8-F1
#
_entry.id   AF-A0A1W1ZXX8-F1
#
_cell.length_a   1.000
_cell.length_b   1.000
_cell.length_c   1.000
_cell.angle_alpha   90.00
_cell.angle_beta   90.00
_cell.angle_gamma   90.00
#
_symmetry.space_group_name_H-M   'P 1'
#
loop_
_entity.id
_entity.type
_entity.pdbx_description
1 polymer ?
#
loop_
_entity_poly.entity_id
_entity_poly.type
_entity_poly.pdbx_seq_one_letter_code
_entity_poly.pdbx_strand_id
1 'polypeptide(L)'
;MYELGGFDLLNAGFIPIVNGDSNVALSGFLDMPARLGKTHYDWAGEVGIEPYVSASEIFFGGRALTLTGVVTGADQYECNDKVSAIYRAIDGFTDLVPLVTEYGTYNVFVNAAIAGEYMPDAGQTKGIKLTIPMREPVVSMPGVVPIGTNSEFGIDGISFLELGGEYIQLEGDRRNRTAPKGENASVYGKESYLITNPVAPELKLKIAIKQPTYAGMKEKADAVMALFAKPGMRSLTVNNDRLRSFFVKDGFKASRVYIKDEFSFCLLECSLTESGIGGTFADLVDALGNRITNNEGDIIRVRI
;
A
#
# COMPACT_ATOMS: atom_id res chain seq x y z
N MET A 1 2.65 -6.99 24.91
CA MET A 1 3.86 -6.21 25.27
C MET A 1 3.89 -4.96 24.40
N TYR A 2 4.09 -3.79 25.00
CA TYR A 2 4.21 -2.51 24.28
C TYR A 2 5.32 -1.68 24.91
N GLU A 3 6.44 -1.54 24.21
CA GLU A 3 7.62 -0.81 24.66
C GLU A 3 8.08 0.16 23.56
N LEU A 4 8.48 1.37 23.93
CA LEU A 4 9.01 2.37 23.01
C LEU A 4 10.36 2.86 23.53
N GLY A 5 11.45 2.54 22.81
CA GLY A 5 12.79 2.98 23.17
C GLY A 5 13.26 2.51 24.56
N GLY A 6 12.89 1.30 24.98
CA GLY A 6 13.16 0.80 26.33
C GLY A 6 12.13 1.22 27.38
N PHE A 7 11.21 2.14 27.05
CA PHE A 7 10.16 2.57 27.97
C PHE A 7 8.93 1.67 27.86
N ASP A 8 8.62 0.95 28.94
CA ASP A 8 7.44 0.09 29.01
C ASP A 8 6.16 0.93 29.15
N LEU A 9 5.37 0.97 28.09
CA LEU A 9 4.13 1.74 28.04
C LEU A 9 3.07 1.14 28.97
N LEU A 10 3.01 -0.19 29.09
CA LEU A 10 2.02 -0.88 29.93
C LEU A 10 2.25 -0.52 31.41
N ASN A 11 3.50 -0.49 31.85
CA ASN A 11 3.85 -0.08 33.22
C ASN A 11 3.54 1.40 33.48
N ALA A 12 3.55 2.24 32.46
CA ALA A 12 3.09 3.63 32.54
C ALA A 12 1.55 3.77 32.55
N GLY A 13 0.81 2.66 32.57
CA GLY A 13 -0.65 2.64 32.58
C GLY A 13 -1.29 2.78 31.20
N PHE A 14 -0.51 2.67 30.12
CA PHE A 14 -1.03 2.65 28.76
C PHE A 14 -1.67 1.31 28.45
N ILE A 15 -2.95 1.33 28.10
CA ILE A 15 -3.71 0.15 27.67
C ILE A 15 -3.91 0.26 26.16
N PRO A 16 -3.34 -0.65 25.35
CA PRO A 16 -3.54 -0.65 23.90
C PRO A 16 -5.03 -0.84 23.59
N ILE A 17 -5.59 0.00 22.72
CA ILE A 17 -6.98 -0.11 22.30
C ILE A 17 -7.10 -0.09 20.77
N VAL A 18 -8.23 -0.58 20.28
CA VAL A 18 -8.53 -0.67 18.85
C VAL A 18 -8.34 0.68 18.13
N ASN A 19 -7.69 0.64 16.97
CA ASN A 19 -7.51 1.77 16.08
C ASN A 19 -8.44 1.65 14.85
N GLY A 20 -9.45 2.52 14.76
CA GLY A 20 -10.37 2.59 13.61
C GLY A 20 -11.13 1.28 13.35
N ASP A 21 -11.22 0.87 12.09
CA ASP A 21 -11.94 -0.33 11.63
C ASP A 21 -11.13 -1.64 11.79
N SER A 22 -10.21 -1.70 12.75
CA SER A 22 -9.37 -2.87 13.01
C SER A 22 -9.74 -3.52 14.35
N ASN A 23 -8.97 -4.51 14.83
CA ASN A 23 -9.00 -4.90 16.25
C ASN A 23 -7.63 -4.78 16.92
N VAL A 24 -6.72 -4.03 16.32
CA VAL A 24 -5.32 -3.89 16.75
C VAL A 24 -5.04 -2.46 17.17
N ALA A 25 -4.07 -2.28 18.07
CA ALA A 25 -3.72 -0.94 18.58
C ALA A 25 -2.74 -0.17 17.67
N LEU A 26 -1.96 -0.90 16.86
CA LEU A 26 -1.00 -0.34 15.93
C LEU A 26 -1.55 -0.42 14.51
N SER A 27 -1.64 0.71 13.81
CA SER A 27 -1.97 0.77 12.38
C SER A 27 -0.76 1.10 11.52
N GLY A 28 -0.81 0.75 10.23
CA GLY A 28 0.23 1.01 9.25
C GLY A 28 1.41 0.02 9.24
N PHE A 29 1.49 -0.91 10.20
CA PHE A 29 2.62 -1.85 10.33
C PHE A 29 2.68 -2.93 9.24
N LEU A 30 1.62 -3.05 8.43
CA LEU A 30 1.57 -3.89 7.23
C LEU A 30 1.56 -3.03 5.95
N ASP A 31 1.72 -1.71 6.04
CA ASP A 31 1.77 -0.86 4.85
C ASP A 31 3.09 -1.05 4.11
N MET A 32 3.00 -1.03 2.78
CA MET A 32 4.14 -0.87 1.90
C MET A 32 4.38 0.62 1.64
N PRO A 33 5.59 1.14 1.85
CA PRO A 33 5.89 2.54 1.57
C PRO A 33 5.79 2.86 0.07
N ALA A 34 5.51 4.12 -0.24
CA ALA A 34 5.60 4.63 -1.61
C ALA A 34 7.07 4.68 -2.07
N ARG A 35 7.26 4.64 -3.39
CA ARG A 35 8.58 4.86 -4.01
C ARG A 35 9.03 6.30 -3.82
N LEU A 36 10.34 6.49 -3.68
CA LEU A 36 10.99 7.80 -3.60
C LEU A 36 11.52 8.25 -4.95
N GLY A 37 11.67 9.55 -5.09
CA GLY A 37 12.23 10.18 -6.28
C GLY A 37 11.29 10.13 -7.47
N LYS A 38 11.88 10.25 -8.66
CA LYS A 38 11.13 10.19 -9.91
C LYS A 38 10.84 8.72 -10.23
N THR A 39 9.56 8.37 -10.32
CA THR A 39 9.13 6.97 -10.58
C THR A 39 8.84 6.69 -12.05
N HIS A 40 8.62 7.75 -12.84
CA HIS A 40 8.36 7.70 -14.26
C HIS A 40 8.65 9.05 -14.92
N TYR A 41 8.78 9.04 -16.25
CA TYR A 41 8.80 10.23 -17.09
C TYR A 41 7.49 10.35 -17.85
N ASP A 42 6.86 11.53 -17.81
CA ASP A 42 5.69 11.84 -18.64
C ASP A 42 6.13 12.65 -19.88
N TRP A 43 6.06 12.02 -21.04
CA TRP A 43 6.41 12.62 -22.32
C TRP A 43 5.23 13.46 -22.84
N ALA A 44 5.38 14.79 -22.87
CA ALA A 44 4.32 15.73 -23.27
C ALA A 44 3.74 15.45 -24.67
N GLY A 45 4.57 14.93 -25.58
CA GLY A 45 4.18 14.60 -26.96
C GLY A 45 3.73 13.15 -27.17
N GLU A 46 3.83 12.28 -26.16
CA GLU A 46 3.56 10.85 -26.32
C GLU A 46 2.38 10.36 -25.48
N VAL A 47 1.86 9.20 -25.86
CA VAL A 47 0.80 8.50 -25.14
C VAL A 47 1.44 7.75 -23.97
N GLY A 48 1.01 8.05 -22.75
CA GLY A 48 1.49 7.37 -21.55
C GLY A 48 2.76 7.97 -20.93
N ILE A 49 3.47 7.12 -20.19
CA ILE A 49 4.63 7.40 -19.36
C ILE A 49 5.70 6.32 -19.55
N GLU A 50 6.96 6.69 -19.31
CA GLU A 50 8.09 5.77 -19.22
C GLU A 50 8.34 5.41 -17.76
N PRO A 51 8.07 4.16 -17.34
CA PRO A 51 8.23 3.74 -15.95
C PRO A 51 9.69 3.39 -15.65
N TYR A 52 10.24 3.93 -14.56
CA TYR A 52 11.58 3.60 -14.10
C TYR A 52 11.50 2.37 -13.21
N VAL A 53 11.73 1.19 -13.78
CA VAL A 53 11.52 -0.11 -13.10
C VAL A 53 12.81 -0.92 -12.99
N SER A 54 13.97 -0.34 -13.32
CA SER A 54 15.24 -1.02 -13.09
C SER A 54 15.56 -1.07 -11.59
N ALA A 55 16.34 -2.08 -11.17
CA ALA A 55 16.72 -2.24 -9.77
C ALA A 55 17.43 -1.00 -9.19
N SER A 56 18.20 -0.29 -10.02
CA SER A 56 18.93 0.93 -9.65
C SER A 56 18.05 2.17 -9.50
N GLU A 57 16.77 2.09 -9.87
CA GLU A 57 15.82 3.22 -9.83
C GLU A 57 14.70 3.00 -8.80
N ILE A 58 14.63 1.82 -8.18
CA ILE A 58 13.61 1.48 -7.20
C ILE A 58 14.14 1.82 -5.81
N PHE A 59 13.64 2.94 -5.29
CA PHE A 59 13.86 3.37 -3.91
C PHE A 59 12.52 3.51 -3.21
N PHE A 60 12.47 3.19 -1.93
CA PHE A 60 11.27 3.25 -1.11
C PHE A 60 11.42 4.22 0.04
N GLY A 61 10.31 4.86 0.41
CA GLY A 61 10.25 5.75 1.54
C GLY A 61 10.05 5.01 2.86
N GLY A 62 9.75 5.78 3.88
CA GLY A 62 9.23 5.27 5.13
C GLY A 62 7.72 5.05 5.11
N ARG A 63 7.20 4.41 6.15
CA ARG A 63 5.76 4.28 6.40
C ARG A 63 5.33 5.01 7.67
N ALA A 64 4.06 5.40 7.69
CA ALA A 64 3.43 5.97 8.86
C ALA A 64 2.88 4.85 9.74
N LEU A 65 3.03 5.00 11.05
CA LEU A 65 2.51 4.10 12.07
C LEU A 65 1.72 4.93 13.06
N THR A 66 0.60 4.40 13.56
CA THR A 66 -0.17 5.08 14.60
C THR A 66 -0.49 4.08 15.70
N LEU A 67 0.01 4.36 16.91
CA LEU A 67 -0.30 3.58 18.10
C LEU A 67 -1.40 4.29 18.89
N THR A 68 -2.47 3.58 19.20
CA THR A 68 -3.61 4.09 19.97
C THR A 68 -3.77 3.31 21.26
N GLY A 69 -3.97 4.02 22.37
CA GLY A 69 -4.21 3.43 23.68
C GLY A 69 -4.96 4.36 24.60
N VAL A 70 -5.29 3.86 25.78
CA VAL A 70 -5.91 4.63 26.87
C VAL A 70 -5.00 4.56 28.07
N VAL A 71 -4.65 5.71 28.63
CA VAL A 71 -3.96 5.80 29.90
C VAL A 71 -5.00 5.95 31.01
N THR A 72 -4.99 5.03 31.97
CA THR A 72 -5.95 5.01 33.08
C THR A 72 -5.28 5.32 34.42
N GLY A 73 -6.07 5.89 35.33
CA GLY A 73 -5.67 6.26 36.69
C GLY A 73 -6.89 6.30 37.62
N ALA A 74 -6.65 6.38 38.92
CA ALA A 74 -7.69 6.50 39.93
C ALA A 74 -8.46 7.83 39.80
N ASP A 75 -7.77 8.88 39.36
CA ASP A 75 -8.35 10.20 39.11
C ASP A 75 -7.72 10.88 37.89
N GLN A 76 -8.24 12.08 37.57
CA GLN A 76 -7.75 12.86 36.43
C GLN A 76 -6.31 13.36 36.60
N TYR A 77 -5.87 13.58 37.84
CA TYR A 77 -4.52 14.04 38.12
C TYR A 77 -3.50 12.93 37.84
N GLU A 78 -3.76 11.71 38.35
CA GLU A 78 -2.93 10.54 38.09
C GLU A 78 -2.85 10.21 36.59
N CYS A 79 -3.96 10.31 35.86
CA CYS A 79 -3.97 10.16 34.41
C CYS A 79 -3.02 11.15 33.73
N ASN A 80 -3.09 12.43 34.11
CA ASN A 80 -2.22 13.46 33.53
C ASN A 80 -0.75 13.26 33.88
N ASP A 81 -0.44 12.81 35.09
CA ASP A 81 0.92 12.50 35.50
C ASP A 81 1.51 11.34 34.69
N LYS A 82 0.74 10.27 34.49
CA LYS A 82 1.13 9.13 33.65
C LYS A 82 1.34 9.52 32.18
N VAL A 83 0.41 10.30 31.62
CA VAL A 83 0.54 10.84 30.26
C VAL A 83 1.80 11.72 30.15
N SER A 84 2.05 12.57 31.14
CA SER A 84 3.24 13.43 31.18
C SER A 84 4.54 12.61 31.27
N ALA A 85 4.53 11.47 31.96
CA ALA A 85 5.68 10.56 32.00
C ALA A 85 5.97 9.95 30.62
N ILE A 86 4.93 9.54 29.89
CA ILE A 86 5.07 9.05 28.51
C ILE A 86 5.65 10.15 27.61
N TYR A 87 5.15 11.39 27.71
CA TYR A 87 5.66 12.51 26.92
C TYR A 87 7.14 12.80 27.22
N ARG A 88 7.52 12.83 28.51
CA ARG A 88 8.93 13.02 28.90
C ARG A 88 9.85 11.92 28.39
N ALA A 89 9.38 10.67 28.36
CA ALA A 89 10.15 9.57 27.78
C ALA A 89 10.36 9.80 26.28
N ILE A 90 9.30 10.20 25.57
CA ILE A 90 9.34 10.49 24.13
C ILE A 90 10.26 11.68 23.82
N ASP A 91 10.16 12.77 24.59
CA ASP A 91 11.00 13.96 24.45
C ASP A 91 12.50 13.65 24.68
N GLY A 92 12.80 12.59 25.43
CA GLY A 92 14.16 12.13 25.67
C GLY A 92 14.80 11.36 24.51
N PHE A 93 14.02 10.96 23.49
CA PHE A 93 14.55 10.22 22.35
C PHE A 93 15.25 11.14 21.36
N THR A 94 16.52 10.87 21.07
CA THR A 94 17.36 11.68 20.17
C THR A 94 17.63 11.02 18.82
N ASP A 95 17.19 9.78 18.62
CA ASP A 95 17.39 8.98 17.41
C ASP A 95 16.19 8.05 17.20
N LEU A 96 16.24 7.20 16.17
CA LEU A 96 15.30 6.11 15.95
C LEU A 96 15.31 5.16 17.14
N VAL A 97 14.13 4.90 17.67
CA VAL A 97 13.92 4.02 18.81
C VAL A 97 13.09 2.79 18.40
N PRO A 98 13.37 1.62 18.98
CA PRO A 98 12.55 0.44 18.74
C PRO A 98 11.19 0.58 19.41
N LEU A 99 10.12 0.48 18.64
CA LEU A 99 8.78 0.18 19.10
C LEU A 99 8.59 -1.34 19.08
N VAL A 100 8.53 -1.97 20.25
CA VAL A 100 8.29 -3.41 20.41
C VAL A 100 6.81 -3.62 20.70
N THR A 101 6.16 -4.42 19.85
CA THR A 101 4.75 -4.80 19.99
C THR A 101 4.60 -6.31 19.84
N GLU A 102 3.40 -6.83 20.10
CA GLU A 102 3.05 -8.21 19.77
C GLU A 102 3.09 -8.51 18.26
N TYR A 103 3.06 -7.48 17.40
CA TYR A 103 3.13 -7.60 15.94
C TYR A 103 4.57 -7.55 15.40
N GLY A 104 5.55 -7.29 16.27
CA GLY A 104 6.96 -7.17 15.93
C GLY A 104 7.59 -5.87 16.40
N THR A 105 8.82 -5.65 15.94
CA THR A 105 9.65 -4.51 16.31
C THR A 105 9.84 -3.57 15.12
N TYR A 106 9.65 -2.28 15.35
CA TYR A 106 9.71 -1.24 14.32
C TYR A 106 10.63 -0.11 14.80
N ASN A 107 11.61 0.29 13.99
CA ASN A 107 12.48 1.42 14.34
C ASN A 107 11.81 2.73 13.93
N VAL A 108 11.37 3.52 14.90
CA VAL A 108 10.47 4.65 14.68
C VAL A 108 10.96 5.93 15.36
N PHE A 109 10.41 7.04 14.92
CA PHE A 109 10.40 8.29 15.66
C PHE A 109 8.99 8.88 15.66
N VAL A 110 8.66 9.64 16.70
CA VAL A 110 7.39 10.38 16.78
C VAL A 110 7.52 11.60 15.87
N ASN A 111 6.68 11.69 14.84
CA ASN A 111 6.84 12.68 13.76
C ASN A 111 5.75 13.75 13.73
N ALA A 112 4.80 13.69 14.66
CA ALA A 112 3.71 14.65 14.79
C ALA A 112 3.24 14.73 16.25
N ALA A 113 2.38 15.71 16.55
CA ALA A 113 1.83 15.91 17.89
C ALA A 113 1.03 14.68 18.36
N ILE A 114 1.22 14.30 19.61
CA ILE A 114 0.44 13.24 20.26
C ILE A 114 -0.92 13.83 20.66
N ALA A 115 -1.99 13.21 20.18
CA ALA A 115 -3.34 13.65 20.52
C ALA A 115 -3.84 12.92 21.77
N GLY A 116 -4.27 13.70 22.77
CA GLY A 116 -4.88 13.20 24.01
C GLY A 116 -6.33 13.65 24.13
N GLU A 117 -7.25 12.70 24.28
CA GLU A 117 -8.68 12.94 24.42
C GLU A 117 -9.19 12.34 25.74
N TYR A 118 -9.87 13.13 26.56
CA TYR A 118 -10.53 12.60 27.75
C TYR A 118 -11.67 11.66 27.32
N MET A 119 -11.66 10.45 27.86
CA MET A 119 -12.78 9.54 27.67
C MET A 119 -13.97 9.98 28.54
N PRO A 120 -15.20 9.93 28.00
CA PRO A 120 -16.39 10.20 28.79
C PRO A 120 -16.49 9.20 29.93
N ASP A 121 -16.98 9.69 31.08
CA ASP A 121 -17.00 8.98 32.35
C ASP A 121 -17.92 7.75 32.28
N ALA A 122 -17.34 6.55 32.16
CA ALA A 122 -18.08 5.28 32.08
C ALA A 122 -18.00 4.45 33.39
N GLY A 123 -17.79 5.12 34.53
CA GLY A 123 -17.55 4.50 35.83
C GLY A 123 -16.30 5.05 36.51
N GLN A 124 -15.91 4.48 37.66
CA GLN A 124 -14.82 4.98 38.54
C GLN A 124 -13.42 5.09 37.90
N THR A 125 -13.24 4.75 36.62
CA THR A 125 -11.94 4.80 35.94
C THR A 125 -11.94 5.95 34.94
N LYS A 126 -11.15 6.99 35.23
CA LYS A 126 -10.87 8.07 34.29
C LYS A 126 -9.81 7.58 33.29
N GLY A 127 -9.94 7.99 32.03
CA GLY A 127 -9.01 7.61 30.98
C GLY A 127 -8.71 8.73 30.01
N ILE A 128 -7.46 8.81 29.54
CA ILE A 128 -7.05 9.67 28.43
C ILE A 128 -6.68 8.77 27.27
N LYS A 129 -7.44 8.84 26.18
CA LYS A 129 -7.10 8.19 24.92
C LYS A 129 -5.94 8.93 24.29
N LEU A 130 -4.82 8.24 24.11
CA LEU A 130 -3.65 8.73 23.42
C LEU A 130 -3.57 8.14 22.01
N THR A 131 -3.29 9.00 21.04
CA THR A 131 -2.95 8.62 19.65
C THR A 131 -1.55 9.14 19.35
N ILE A 132 -0.60 8.21 19.19
CA ILE A 132 0.82 8.50 19.00
C ILE A 132 1.17 8.26 17.53
N PRO A 133 1.29 9.31 16.71
CA PRO A 133 1.74 9.21 15.33
C PRO A 133 3.26 9.02 15.26
N MET A 134 3.69 8.05 14.48
CA MET A 134 5.08 7.64 14.33
C MET A 134 5.42 7.44 12.85
N ARG A 135 6.72 7.47 12.56
CA ARG A 135 7.25 7.15 11.23
C ARG A 135 8.39 6.16 11.35
N GLU A 136 8.32 5.09 10.56
CA GLU A 136 9.43 4.17 10.32
C GLU A 136 10.09 4.56 9.00
N PRO A 137 11.31 5.13 9.00
CA PRO A 137 11.93 5.67 7.80
C PRO A 137 12.43 4.60 6.83
N VAL A 138 12.82 3.43 7.32
CA VAL A 138 13.34 2.32 6.53
C VAL A 138 12.51 1.09 6.82
N VAL A 139 11.75 0.64 5.83
CA VAL A 139 10.88 -0.54 5.95
C VAL A 139 11.57 -1.73 5.32
N SER A 140 11.74 -2.81 6.09
CA SER A 140 12.24 -4.08 5.58
C SER A 140 11.13 -4.80 4.79
N MET A 141 11.47 -5.36 3.62
CA MET A 141 10.54 -6.13 2.78
C MET A 141 11.12 -7.54 2.52
N PRO A 142 11.17 -8.41 3.55
CA PRO A 142 11.89 -9.70 3.48
C PRO A 142 11.11 -10.83 2.80
N GLY A 143 9.96 -10.55 2.19
CA GLY A 143 9.03 -11.57 1.70
C GLY A 143 9.61 -12.47 0.61
N VAL A 144 9.25 -13.76 0.67
CA VAL A 144 9.55 -14.73 -0.39
C VAL A 144 8.39 -14.77 -1.37
N VAL A 145 8.65 -14.33 -2.61
CA VAL A 145 7.65 -14.37 -3.67
C VAL A 145 7.45 -15.83 -4.12
N PRO A 146 6.20 -16.35 -4.13
CA PRO A 146 5.91 -17.68 -4.65
C PRO A 146 6.38 -17.86 -6.09
N ILE A 147 6.71 -19.10 -6.46
CA ILE A 147 7.04 -19.44 -7.86
C ILE A 147 5.72 -19.45 -8.65
N GLY A 148 5.68 -18.75 -9.77
CA GLY A 148 4.51 -18.73 -10.65
C GLY A 148 4.20 -20.12 -11.21
N THR A 149 2.93 -20.50 -11.16
CA THR A 149 2.42 -21.80 -11.63
C THR A 149 1.67 -21.68 -12.96
N ASN A 150 1.80 -20.56 -13.67
CA ASN A 150 1.04 -20.19 -14.87
C ASN A 150 -0.48 -20.12 -14.60
N SER A 151 -0.86 -19.53 -13.46
CA SER A 151 -2.26 -19.27 -13.13
C SER A 151 -2.93 -18.41 -14.19
N GLU A 152 -4.18 -18.75 -14.54
CA GLU A 152 -5.03 -17.96 -15.45
C GLU A 152 -5.31 -16.56 -14.91
N PHE A 153 -5.54 -16.44 -13.59
CA PHE A 153 -5.78 -15.16 -12.91
C PHE A 153 -4.75 -14.91 -11.83
N GLY A 154 -4.23 -13.70 -11.75
CA GLY A 154 -3.17 -13.36 -10.81
C GLY A 154 -2.21 -12.30 -11.29
N ILE A 155 -1.04 -12.26 -10.66
CA ILE A 155 0.06 -11.34 -10.99
C ILE A 155 1.29 -12.17 -11.38
N ASP A 156 1.88 -11.89 -12.53
CA ASP A 156 3.06 -12.62 -13.06
C ASP A 156 2.86 -14.14 -13.12
N GLY A 157 1.63 -14.59 -13.42
CA GLY A 157 1.27 -16.01 -13.44
C GLY A 157 1.19 -16.68 -12.07
N ILE A 158 1.28 -15.92 -10.98
CA ILE A 158 1.04 -16.37 -9.60
C ILE A 158 -0.42 -16.08 -9.26
N SER A 159 -1.17 -17.09 -8.83
CA SER A 159 -2.57 -16.89 -8.44
C SER A 159 -2.70 -15.98 -7.21
N PHE A 160 -3.83 -15.28 -7.08
CA PHE A 160 -4.12 -14.50 -5.87
C PHE A 160 -4.09 -15.38 -4.60
N LEU A 161 -4.55 -16.63 -4.72
CA LEU A 161 -4.55 -17.59 -3.62
C LEU A 161 -3.12 -17.96 -3.18
N GLU A 162 -2.20 -18.17 -4.12
CA GLU A 162 -0.78 -18.43 -3.82
C GLU A 162 -0.09 -17.22 -3.19
N LEU A 163 -0.46 -16.00 -3.63
CA LEU A 163 -0.09 -14.74 -2.97
C LEU A 163 -0.71 -14.59 -1.56
N GLY A 164 -1.58 -15.52 -1.16
CA GLY A 164 -2.10 -15.64 0.20
C GLY A 164 -3.46 -15.00 0.42
N GLY A 165 -4.14 -14.57 -0.64
CA GLY A 165 -5.40 -13.87 -0.54
C GLY A 165 -6.39 -14.15 -1.66
N GLU A 166 -7.52 -13.47 -1.60
CA GLU A 166 -8.53 -13.49 -2.63
C GLU A 166 -8.58 -12.12 -3.31
N TYR A 167 -8.70 -12.13 -4.63
CA TYR A 167 -9.01 -10.93 -5.38
C TYR A 167 -10.43 -10.47 -5.01
N ILE A 168 -10.54 -9.24 -4.55
CA ILE A 168 -11.83 -8.64 -4.22
C ILE A 168 -12.34 -7.83 -5.39
N GLN A 169 -11.53 -6.86 -5.83
CA GLN A 169 -11.99 -5.88 -6.81
C GLN A 169 -10.82 -5.18 -7.51
N LEU A 170 -11.07 -4.84 -8.77
CA LEU A 170 -10.30 -3.89 -9.56
C LEU A 170 -11.23 -2.73 -9.92
N GLU A 171 -10.90 -1.54 -9.46
CA GLU A 171 -11.60 -0.28 -9.75
C GLU A 171 -10.76 0.61 -10.69
N GLY A 172 -11.39 1.62 -11.29
CA GLY A 172 -10.76 2.57 -12.20
C GLY A 172 -11.23 2.43 -13.65
N ASP A 173 -10.48 3.03 -14.57
CA ASP A 173 -10.81 3.08 -16.00
C ASP A 173 -10.49 1.76 -16.72
N ARG A 174 -11.20 0.69 -16.33
CA ARG A 174 -11.02 -0.64 -16.91
C ARG A 174 -11.44 -0.71 -18.37
N ARG A 175 -12.50 0.01 -18.74
CA ARG A 175 -13.11 0.01 -20.08
C ARG A 175 -13.26 1.40 -20.68
N ASN A 176 -12.89 2.43 -19.93
CA ASN A 176 -13.00 3.82 -20.36
C ASN A 176 -11.68 4.28 -20.98
N ARG A 177 -11.78 5.22 -21.91
CA ARG A 177 -10.60 5.96 -22.39
C ARG A 177 -10.16 6.94 -21.30
N THR A 178 -8.90 6.87 -20.89
CA THR A 178 -8.32 7.78 -19.90
C THR A 178 -8.39 9.24 -20.37
N ALA A 179 -8.50 10.16 -19.40
CA ALA A 179 -8.55 11.59 -19.66
C ALA A 179 -7.30 12.09 -20.42
N PRO A 180 -7.44 13.12 -21.29
CA PRO A 180 -6.30 13.73 -21.95
C PRO A 180 -5.41 14.47 -20.93
N LYS A 181 -4.12 14.63 -21.26
CA LYS A 181 -3.15 15.42 -20.48
C LYS A 181 -3.64 16.87 -20.40
N GLY A 182 -3.59 17.44 -19.19
CA GLY A 182 -4.06 18.80 -18.94
C GLY A 182 -3.05 19.86 -19.36
N GLU A 183 -3.53 20.97 -19.93
CA GLU A 183 -2.75 22.18 -20.22
C GLU A 183 -3.49 23.39 -19.64
N ASN A 184 -2.80 24.22 -18.85
CA ASN A 184 -3.36 25.43 -18.29
C ASN A 184 -3.03 26.63 -19.18
N ALA A 185 -4.03 27.20 -19.86
CA ALA A 185 -3.88 28.46 -20.58
C ALA A 185 -4.06 29.64 -19.60
N SER A 186 -3.01 30.44 -19.38
CA SER A 186 -3.03 31.58 -18.47
C SER A 186 -3.28 32.94 -19.15
N VAL A 187 -3.69 32.95 -20.42
CA VAL A 187 -3.83 34.18 -21.23
C VAL A 187 -5.29 34.42 -21.61
N TYR A 188 -5.79 35.61 -21.26
CA TYR A 188 -7.14 36.07 -21.61
C TYR A 188 -7.35 36.08 -23.13
N GLY A 189 -8.44 35.46 -23.61
CA GLY A 189 -8.81 35.42 -25.03
C GLY A 189 -8.07 34.39 -25.89
N LYS A 190 -7.25 33.51 -25.29
CA LYS A 190 -6.65 32.35 -25.97
C LYS A 190 -7.07 31.06 -25.28
N GLU A 191 -8.03 30.36 -25.86
CA GLU A 191 -8.24 28.93 -25.55
C GLU A 191 -7.14 28.12 -26.24
N SER A 192 -6.42 27.29 -25.49
CA SER A 192 -5.45 26.35 -26.05
C SER A 192 -6.19 25.20 -26.74
N TYR A 193 -5.68 24.74 -27.89
CA TYR A 193 -6.14 23.49 -28.49
C TYR A 193 -5.40 22.34 -27.81
N LEU A 194 -6.14 21.41 -27.22
CA LEU A 194 -5.58 20.34 -26.39
C LEU A 194 -4.88 19.28 -27.25
N ILE A 195 -3.65 18.90 -26.89
CA ILE A 195 -3.06 17.65 -27.37
C ILE A 195 -3.83 16.50 -26.70
N THR A 196 -4.46 15.63 -27.49
CA THR A 196 -5.40 14.59 -27.01
C THR A 196 -4.74 13.37 -26.34
N ASN A 197 -3.42 13.42 -26.10
CA ASN A 197 -2.65 12.34 -25.50
C ASN A 197 -3.20 12.00 -24.11
N PRO A 198 -3.60 10.75 -23.84
CA PRO A 198 -4.14 10.37 -22.55
C PRO A 198 -3.05 10.34 -21.47
N VAL A 199 -3.46 10.64 -20.23
CA VAL A 199 -2.68 10.37 -19.02
C VAL A 199 -2.51 8.85 -18.86
N ALA A 200 -1.45 8.42 -18.16
CA ALA A 200 -1.29 7.03 -17.77
C ALA A 200 -2.51 6.52 -16.98
N PRO A 201 -3.11 5.37 -17.35
CA PRO A 201 -4.20 4.78 -16.59
C PRO A 201 -3.74 4.37 -15.18
N GLU A 202 -4.58 4.65 -14.20
CA GLU A 202 -4.42 4.16 -12.83
C GLU A 202 -5.61 3.27 -12.45
N LEU A 203 -5.32 2.12 -11.87
CA LEU A 203 -6.29 1.16 -11.37
C LEU A 203 -6.10 0.94 -9.88
N LYS A 204 -7.19 0.70 -9.15
CA LYS A 204 -7.11 0.35 -7.72
C LYS A 204 -7.41 -1.12 -7.55
N LEU A 205 -6.41 -1.88 -7.10
CA LEU A 205 -6.52 -3.31 -6.83
C LEU A 205 -6.70 -3.54 -5.32
N LYS A 206 -7.72 -4.32 -4.97
CA LYS A 206 -8.03 -4.75 -3.60
C LYS A 206 -7.85 -6.26 -3.46
N ILE A 207 -6.98 -6.68 -2.55
CA ILE A 207 -6.70 -8.08 -2.23
C ILE A 207 -7.01 -8.31 -0.75
N ALA A 208 -7.79 -9.33 -0.43
CA ALA A 208 -8.05 -9.74 0.94
C ALA A 208 -7.15 -10.91 1.33
N ILE A 209 -6.31 -10.75 2.33
CA ILE A 209 -5.49 -11.83 2.88
C ILE A 209 -6.20 -12.38 4.11
N LYS A 210 -6.49 -13.68 4.11
CA LYS A 210 -7.05 -14.40 5.26
C LYS A 210 -6.19 -15.62 5.54
N GLN A 211 -5.63 -15.70 6.74
CA GLN A 211 -4.75 -16.79 7.16
C GLN A 211 -5.15 -17.30 8.55
N PRO A 212 -4.83 -18.55 8.92
CA PRO A 212 -5.14 -19.07 10.26
C PRO A 212 -4.40 -18.33 11.37
N THR A 213 -3.20 -17.79 11.10
CA THR A 213 -2.34 -17.13 12.10
C THR A 213 -1.87 -15.76 11.63
N TYR A 214 -1.53 -14.90 12.60
CA TYR A 214 -0.91 -13.61 12.35
C TYR A 214 0.40 -13.74 11.56
N ALA A 215 1.24 -14.71 11.94
CA ALA A 215 2.51 -14.97 11.26
C ALA A 215 2.29 -15.28 9.78
N GLY A 216 1.35 -16.16 9.45
CA GLY A 216 1.01 -16.48 8.07
C GLY A 216 0.46 -15.27 7.30
N MET A 217 -0.40 -14.45 7.93
CA MET A 217 -0.89 -13.22 7.30
C MET A 217 0.26 -12.23 7.00
N LYS A 218 1.17 -12.06 7.95
CA LYS A 218 2.34 -11.19 7.80
C LYS A 218 3.26 -11.67 6.67
N GLU A 219 3.58 -12.96 6.63
CA GLU A 219 4.39 -13.57 5.57
C GLU A 219 3.78 -13.34 4.19
N LYS A 220 2.46 -13.42 4.06
CA LYS A 220 1.75 -13.17 2.79
C LYS A 220 1.74 -11.69 2.42
N ALA A 221 1.53 -10.79 3.38
CA ALA A 221 1.66 -9.36 3.14
C ALA A 221 3.08 -9.00 2.69
N ASP A 222 4.10 -9.53 3.35
CA ASP A 222 5.51 -9.34 3.00
C ASP A 222 5.83 -9.90 1.61
N ALA A 223 5.25 -11.04 1.23
CA ALA A 223 5.41 -11.61 -0.11
C ALA A 223 4.82 -10.69 -1.21
N VAL A 224 3.68 -10.05 -0.94
CA VAL A 224 3.09 -9.04 -1.85
C VAL A 224 3.99 -7.80 -1.92
N MET A 225 4.53 -7.32 -0.79
CA MET A 225 5.52 -6.22 -0.79
C MET A 225 6.73 -6.55 -1.65
N ALA A 226 7.29 -7.75 -1.46
CA ALA A 226 8.46 -8.23 -2.20
C ALA A 226 8.16 -8.35 -3.70
N LEU A 227 6.96 -8.80 -4.08
CA LEU A 227 6.54 -8.86 -5.49
C LEU A 227 6.51 -7.47 -6.13
N PHE A 228 5.93 -6.49 -5.46
CA PHE A 228 5.84 -5.11 -5.95
C PHE A 228 7.17 -4.35 -5.89
N ALA A 229 8.11 -4.78 -5.04
CA ALA A 229 9.46 -4.24 -4.97
C ALA A 229 10.42 -4.80 -6.04
N LYS A 230 10.08 -5.91 -6.70
CA LYS A 230 10.96 -6.50 -7.71
C LYS A 230 11.10 -5.59 -8.95
N PRO A 231 12.28 -5.58 -9.61
CA PRO A 231 12.49 -4.86 -10.87
C PRO A 231 11.63 -5.37 -12.04
N GLY A 232 11.28 -4.46 -12.94
CA GLY A 232 10.49 -4.71 -14.13
C GLY A 232 9.01 -4.39 -13.97
N MET A 233 8.31 -4.32 -15.11
CA MET A 233 6.86 -4.24 -15.14
C MET A 233 6.24 -5.58 -14.71
N ARG A 234 5.09 -5.50 -14.06
CA ARG A 234 4.27 -6.64 -13.62
C ARG A 234 3.11 -6.85 -14.56
N SER A 235 2.68 -8.08 -14.68
CA SER A 235 1.52 -8.47 -15.47
C SER A 235 0.33 -8.81 -14.57
N LEU A 236 -0.85 -8.30 -14.87
CA LEU A 236 -2.10 -8.58 -14.16
C LEU A 236 -3.09 -9.24 -15.10
N THR A 237 -3.63 -10.38 -14.67
CA THR A 237 -4.76 -11.04 -15.34
C THR A 237 -5.89 -11.22 -14.34
N VAL A 238 -7.07 -10.70 -14.67
CA VAL A 238 -8.29 -10.86 -13.86
C VAL A 238 -9.46 -11.27 -14.76
N ASN A 239 -10.46 -11.91 -14.18
CA ASN A 239 -11.60 -12.42 -14.95
C ASN A 239 -12.34 -11.29 -15.70
N ASN A 240 -12.69 -11.56 -16.97
CA ASN A 240 -13.37 -10.64 -17.89
C ASN A 240 -12.66 -9.29 -18.07
N ASP A 241 -11.33 -9.30 -18.08
CA ASP A 241 -10.50 -8.14 -18.32
C ASP A 241 -9.30 -8.47 -19.22
N ARG A 242 -8.69 -7.44 -19.79
CA ARG A 242 -7.48 -7.58 -20.60
C ARG A 242 -6.26 -7.89 -19.72
N LEU A 243 -5.24 -8.51 -20.32
CA LEU A 243 -3.91 -8.55 -19.73
C LEU A 243 -3.37 -7.11 -19.59
N ARG A 244 -2.89 -6.75 -18.40
CA ARG A 244 -2.40 -5.41 -18.10
C ARG A 244 -0.94 -5.46 -17.64
N SER A 245 -0.16 -4.49 -18.09
CA SER A 245 1.21 -4.28 -17.64
C SER A 245 1.24 -3.06 -16.72
N PHE A 246 1.76 -3.22 -15.50
CA PHE A 246 1.72 -2.18 -14.48
C PHE A 246 2.99 -2.14 -13.62
N PHE A 247 3.16 -1.05 -12.88
CA PHE A 247 4.09 -0.95 -11.77
C PHE A 247 3.42 -0.24 -10.58
N VAL A 248 4.01 -0.38 -9.40
CA VAL A 248 3.48 0.23 -8.16
C VAL A 248 4.39 1.37 -7.75
N LYS A 249 3.85 2.59 -7.73
CA LYS A 249 4.56 3.79 -7.25
C LYS A 249 4.18 4.19 -5.82
N ASP A 250 2.93 3.99 -5.41
CA ASP A 250 2.41 4.52 -4.14
C ASP A 250 2.49 3.52 -2.98
N GLY A 251 2.97 2.30 -3.26
CA GLY A 251 2.90 1.19 -2.32
C GLY A 251 1.46 0.70 -2.16
N PHE A 252 1.16 0.17 -0.98
CA PHE A 252 -0.19 -0.27 -0.63
C PHE A 252 -0.51 0.04 0.83
N LYS A 253 -1.80 0.15 1.12
CA LYS A 253 -2.34 0.36 2.45
C LYS A 253 -3.03 -0.90 2.94
N ALA A 254 -2.65 -1.34 4.14
CA ALA A 254 -3.33 -2.41 4.84
C ALA A 254 -4.41 -1.81 5.75
N SER A 255 -5.66 -2.17 5.49
CA SER A 255 -6.83 -1.75 6.26
C SER A 255 -7.58 -2.96 6.80
N ARG A 256 -8.54 -2.73 7.70
CA ARG A 256 -9.40 -3.77 8.29
C ARG A 256 -8.59 -4.94 8.83
N VAL A 257 -7.56 -4.63 9.61
CA VAL A 257 -6.68 -5.65 10.20
C VAL A 257 -7.40 -6.28 11.38
N TYR A 258 -7.69 -7.58 11.27
CA TYR A 258 -8.27 -8.37 12.35
C TYR A 258 -7.33 -9.51 12.70
N ILE A 259 -6.93 -9.60 13.97
CA ILE A 259 -6.11 -10.69 14.51
C ILE A 259 -6.91 -11.36 15.62
N LYS A 260 -7.32 -12.60 15.39
CA LYS A 260 -8.03 -13.45 16.36
C LYS A 260 -7.33 -14.80 16.42
N ASP A 261 -7.60 -15.57 17.47
CA ASP A 261 -6.98 -16.88 17.68
C ASP A 261 -7.25 -17.87 16.53
N GLU A 262 -8.42 -17.77 15.89
CA GLU A 262 -8.83 -18.69 14.82
C GLU A 262 -8.46 -18.21 13.41
N PHE A 263 -8.30 -16.89 13.23
CA PHE A 263 -7.94 -16.31 11.94
C PHE A 263 -7.37 -14.91 12.07
N SER A 264 -6.52 -14.57 11.11
CA SER A 264 -6.05 -13.21 10.85
C SER A 264 -6.47 -12.78 9.45
N PHE A 265 -6.89 -11.51 9.33
CA PHE A 265 -7.39 -10.93 8.10
C PHE A 265 -6.85 -9.51 7.90
N CYS A 266 -6.52 -9.16 6.67
CA CYS A 266 -6.29 -7.77 6.28
C CYS A 266 -6.74 -7.52 4.83
N LEU A 267 -7.16 -6.29 4.53
CA LEU A 267 -7.44 -5.82 3.19
C LEU A 267 -6.27 -4.97 2.71
N LEU A 268 -5.64 -5.37 1.60
CA LEU A 268 -4.60 -4.61 0.93
C LEU A 268 -5.21 -3.81 -0.22
N GLU A 269 -4.99 -2.50 -0.23
CA GLU A 269 -5.42 -1.60 -1.31
C GLU A 269 -4.20 -0.93 -1.94
N CYS A 270 -4.06 -1.06 -3.26
CA CYS A 270 -2.92 -0.52 -4.00
C CYS A 270 -3.35 0.15 -5.32
N SER A 271 -2.63 1.21 -5.69
CA SER A 271 -2.77 1.87 -6.99
C SER A 271 -1.75 1.29 -7.97
N LEU A 272 -2.25 0.71 -9.06
CA LEU A 272 -1.48 0.17 -10.17
C LEU A 272 -1.42 1.22 -11.27
N THR A 273 -0.22 1.61 -11.68
CA THR A 273 -0.03 2.54 -12.79
C THR A 273 0.36 1.77 -14.04
N GLU A 274 -0.42 1.89 -15.10
CA GLU A 274 -0.07 1.37 -16.42
C GLU A 274 0.87 2.35 -17.11
N SER A 275 1.77 1.87 -17.98
CA SER A 275 2.63 2.77 -18.76
C SER A 275 1.83 3.65 -19.74
N GLY A 276 0.55 3.35 -20.01
CA GLY A 276 -0.25 4.11 -20.97
C GLY A 276 0.14 3.91 -22.44
N ILE A 277 1.32 3.34 -22.71
CA ILE A 277 1.65 2.72 -24.00
C ILE A 277 0.83 1.42 -24.08
N GLY A 278 -0.44 1.57 -24.42
CA GLY A 278 -1.40 0.48 -24.49
C GLY A 278 -1.02 -0.50 -25.59
N GLY A 279 -0.43 -1.62 -25.20
CA GLY A 279 -0.17 -2.77 -26.06
C GLY A 279 0.93 -2.55 -27.09
N THR A 280 1.91 -3.46 -27.12
CA THR A 280 2.28 -3.95 -28.44
C THR A 280 1.02 -4.55 -29.04
N PHE A 281 0.62 -4.09 -30.23
CA PHE A 281 -0.07 -5.00 -31.13
C PHE A 281 0.78 -6.27 -31.10
N ALA A 282 0.22 -7.41 -30.65
CA ALA A 282 0.78 -8.66 -31.09
C ALA A 282 0.77 -8.53 -32.60
N ASP A 283 1.97 -8.50 -33.19
CA ASP A 283 2.11 -8.55 -34.63
C ASP A 283 1.11 -9.59 -35.13
N LEU A 284 0.14 -9.15 -35.93
CA LEU A 284 -0.75 -10.09 -36.58
C LEU A 284 0.16 -10.91 -37.45
N VAL A 285 0.52 -12.12 -37.02
CA VAL A 285 1.44 -12.97 -37.75
C VAL A 285 0.67 -14.09 -38.42
N ASP A 286 1.05 -14.43 -39.65
CA ASP A 286 0.56 -15.62 -40.32
C ASP A 286 1.04 -16.90 -39.58
N ALA A 287 0.62 -18.08 -40.07
CA ALA A 287 1.03 -19.37 -39.52
C ALA A 287 2.56 -19.64 -39.62
N LEU A 288 3.31 -18.75 -40.28
CA LEU A 288 4.75 -18.81 -40.49
C LEU A 288 5.51 -17.74 -39.68
N GLY A 289 4.81 -16.89 -38.91
CA GLY A 289 5.41 -15.85 -38.08
C GLY A 289 5.63 -14.50 -38.77
N ASN A 290 5.10 -14.28 -39.98
CA ASN A 290 5.27 -13.02 -40.72
C ASN A 290 4.17 -12.01 -40.39
N ARG A 291 4.53 -10.74 -40.18
CA ARG A 291 3.59 -9.62 -39.96
C ARG A 291 2.63 -9.45 -41.15
N ILE A 292 1.33 -9.51 -40.89
CA ILE A 292 0.21 -9.25 -41.79
C ILE A 292 0.06 -7.72 -41.91
N THR A 293 0.34 -7.18 -43.09
CA THR A 293 0.36 -5.74 -43.36
C THR A 293 -0.76 -5.25 -44.29
N ASN A 294 -1.61 -6.15 -44.81
CA ASN A 294 -2.76 -5.81 -45.65
C ASN A 294 -3.90 -6.83 -45.49
N ASN A 295 -5.09 -6.51 -46.04
CA ASN A 295 -6.34 -7.30 -45.87
C ASN A 295 -6.70 -8.09 -47.14
N GLU A 296 -5.72 -8.63 -47.86
CA GLU A 296 -5.98 -9.39 -49.08
C GLU A 296 -6.15 -10.88 -48.78
N GLY A 297 -7.35 -11.26 -48.34
CA GLY A 297 -7.80 -12.66 -48.37
C GLY A 297 -7.51 -13.52 -47.14
N ASP A 298 -6.94 -12.95 -46.08
CA ASP A 298 -6.62 -13.70 -44.86
C ASP A 298 -7.82 -13.81 -43.89
N ILE A 299 -8.07 -15.03 -43.40
CA ILE A 299 -9.07 -15.26 -42.35
C ILE A 299 -8.48 -14.81 -41.01
N ILE A 300 -8.78 -13.58 -40.63
CA ILE A 300 -8.41 -13.01 -39.32
C ILE A 300 -9.34 -13.60 -38.24
N ARG A 301 -8.83 -14.51 -37.41
CA ARG A 301 -9.53 -14.93 -36.19
C ARG A 301 -9.17 -13.98 -35.05
N VAL A 302 -10.06 -13.04 -34.77
CA VAL A 302 -9.93 -12.14 -33.62
C VAL A 302 -10.45 -12.85 -32.37
N ARG A 303 -9.64 -12.88 -31.30
CA ARG A 303 -10.13 -13.18 -29.95
C ARG A 303 -10.49 -11.87 -29.28
N ILE A 304 -11.75 -11.76 -28.86
CA ILE A 304 -12.28 -10.68 -28.02
C ILE A 304 -11.77 -10.89 -26.59
#